data_AF-A0A9P6C4Q8-F1
#
_entry.id   AF-A0A9P6C4Q8-F1
#
_cell.length_a   1.000
_cell.length_b   1.000
_cell.length_c   1.000
_cell.angle_alpha   90.00
_cell.angle_beta   90.00
_cell.angle_gamma   90.00
#
_symmetry.space_group_name_H-M   'P 1'
#
loop_
_entity.id
_entity.type
_entity.pdbx_description
1 polymer ?
#
loop_
_entity_poly.entity_id
_entity_poly.type
_entity_poly.pdbx_seq_one_letter_code
_entity_poly.pdbx_strand_id
1 'polypeptide(L)'
;MQKLPEPFRRDRSTTTHILSKMLIQHSPHLRDLTIDGTCRQINFWDISETTWPELQSLSLGIVSSHLWGMFTPDEEERRLVEFIECHERLRTLAYLQVTNGPVYPIRSHRGPTTFRGQHAQLALAVDLPSLKTLDFTDIFEDSPATIFSFLERFSTITALSFIVGVRRTQVLDVLKTVLKACPALSSLDFQSKEGIDDYVSTPSFSGH
;
A
#
# COMPACT_ATOMS: atom_id res chain seq x y z
N MET A 1 -38.50 -3.65 28.48
CA MET A 1 -37.74 -3.63 27.21
C MET A 1 -37.35 -2.18 26.92
N GLN A 2 -36.10 -1.81 27.23
CA GLN A 2 -35.57 -0.47 26.93
C GLN A 2 -35.23 -0.42 25.44
N LYS A 3 -35.86 0.50 24.69
CA LYS A 3 -35.43 0.84 23.33
C LYS A 3 -34.04 1.48 23.43
N LEU A 4 -33.04 0.88 22.79
CA LEU A 4 -31.76 1.55 22.58
C LEU A 4 -32.00 2.87 21.80
N PRO A 5 -31.30 3.95 22.15
CA PRO A 5 -31.35 5.17 21.36
C PRO A 5 -30.73 4.91 19.97
N GLU A 6 -31.43 5.35 18.92
CA GLU A 6 -30.89 5.33 17.57
C GLU A 6 -29.55 6.09 17.53
N PRO A 7 -28.54 5.60 16.78
CA PRO A 7 -27.28 6.30 16.69
C PRO A 7 -27.51 7.67 16.06
N PHE A 8 -27.00 8.71 16.72
CA PHE A 8 -26.93 10.08 16.24
C PHE A 8 -26.52 10.13 14.75
N ARG A 9 -27.49 10.23 13.85
CA ARG A 9 -27.33 10.70 12.47
C ARG A 9 -27.06 12.20 12.53
N ARG A 10 -25.85 12.59 12.97
CA ARG A 10 -25.36 13.95 12.67
C ARG A 10 -25.23 14.07 11.16
N ASP A 11 -25.61 15.23 10.64
CA ASP A 11 -25.71 15.57 9.23
C ASP A 11 -24.33 15.52 8.53
N ARG A 12 -23.86 14.29 8.24
CA ARG A 12 -22.57 14.03 7.58
C ARG A 12 -22.49 14.69 6.20
N SER A 13 -23.64 14.94 5.58
CA SER A 13 -23.74 15.54 4.24
C SER A 13 -23.06 16.92 4.15
N THR A 14 -23.01 17.70 5.23
CA THR A 14 -22.51 19.08 5.17
C THR A 14 -20.98 19.15 5.20
N THR A 15 -20.31 18.39 6.08
CA THR A 15 -18.84 18.40 6.17
C THR A 15 -18.18 17.75 4.96
N THR A 16 -18.72 16.62 4.51
CA THR A 16 -18.34 15.91 3.28
C THR A 16 -18.44 16.82 2.05
N HIS A 17 -19.57 17.52 1.88
CA HIS A 17 -19.78 18.43 0.75
C HIS A 17 -18.86 19.65 0.81
N ILE A 18 -18.55 20.15 2.01
CA ILE A 18 -17.62 21.26 2.20
C ILE A 18 -16.20 20.85 1.83
N LEU A 19 -15.72 19.68 2.26
CA LEU A 19 -14.38 19.20 1.93
C LEU A 19 -14.20 18.93 0.45
N SER A 20 -15.17 18.24 -0.16
CA SER A 20 -15.23 18.02 -1.60
C SER A 20 -15.21 19.35 -2.35
N LYS A 21 -16.08 20.30 -1.99
CA LYS A 21 -16.06 21.65 -2.59
C LYS A 21 -14.74 22.38 -2.37
N MET A 22 -14.18 22.34 -1.16
CA MET A 22 -12.94 23.05 -0.84
C MET A 22 -11.75 22.49 -1.62
N LEU A 23 -11.57 21.16 -1.63
CA LEU A 23 -10.45 20.52 -2.31
C LEU A 23 -10.59 20.61 -3.84
N ILE A 24 -11.79 20.52 -4.38
CA ILE A 24 -11.99 20.57 -5.84
C ILE A 24 -11.93 22.00 -6.36
N GLN A 25 -12.65 22.93 -5.73
CA GLN A 25 -12.76 24.30 -6.23
C GLN A 25 -11.48 25.09 -6.01
N HIS A 26 -10.73 24.82 -4.94
CA HIS A 26 -9.51 25.56 -4.63
C HIS A 26 -8.22 24.83 -5.01
N SER A 27 -8.27 23.52 -5.29
CA SER A 27 -7.10 22.73 -5.71
C SER A 27 -7.37 21.88 -6.96
N PRO A 28 -7.79 22.48 -8.10
CA PRO A 28 -8.07 21.72 -9.33
C PRO A 28 -6.84 21.03 -9.94
N HIS A 29 -5.63 21.52 -9.61
CA HIS A 29 -4.34 20.98 -10.07
C HIS A 29 -3.66 20.08 -9.04
N LEU A 30 -4.42 19.48 -8.11
CA LEU A 30 -3.87 18.61 -7.08
C LEU A 30 -3.09 17.44 -7.72
N ARG A 31 -1.83 17.27 -7.32
CA ARG A 31 -0.95 16.19 -7.77
C ARG A 31 -0.72 15.12 -6.72
N ASP A 32 -0.71 15.53 -5.46
CA ASP A 32 -0.44 14.66 -4.33
C ASP A 32 -1.60 14.77 -3.35
N LEU A 33 -2.26 13.64 -3.09
CA LEU A 33 -3.34 13.53 -2.13
C LEU A 33 -2.94 12.53 -1.05
N THR A 34 -2.79 13.04 0.17
CA THR A 34 -2.60 12.20 1.35
C THR A 34 -3.81 12.34 2.26
N ILE A 35 -4.43 11.21 2.58
CA ILE A 35 -5.52 11.11 3.55
C ILE A 35 -5.02 10.23 4.67
N ASP A 36 -4.50 10.86 5.70
CA ASP A 36 -3.99 10.18 6.90
C ASP A 36 -4.92 10.46 8.09
N GLY A 37 -5.25 9.40 8.83
CA GLY A 37 -6.03 9.46 10.07
C GLY A 37 -7.49 8.99 10.00
N THR A 38 -8.00 8.63 11.18
CA THR A 38 -9.39 8.21 11.43
C THR A 38 -10.29 9.40 11.72
N CYS A 39 -10.49 10.30 10.76
CA CYS A 39 -11.53 11.31 10.96
C CYS A 39 -12.89 10.71 10.61
N ARG A 40 -13.76 10.49 11.60
CA ARG A 40 -15.17 10.06 11.37
C ARG A 40 -15.96 10.99 10.45
N GLN A 41 -15.43 12.19 10.15
CA GLN A 41 -16.05 13.23 9.33
C GLN A 41 -15.43 13.37 7.95
N ILE A 42 -14.30 12.70 7.67
CA ILE A 42 -13.62 12.76 6.37
C ILE A 42 -13.37 11.34 5.94
N ASN A 43 -14.20 10.88 5.01
CA ASN A 43 -14.08 9.56 4.44
C ASN A 43 -13.49 9.69 3.03
N PHE A 44 -12.54 8.85 2.63
CA PHE A 44 -12.05 8.87 1.24
C PHE A 44 -13.20 8.69 0.25
N TRP A 45 -14.21 7.90 0.62
CA TRP A 45 -15.39 7.65 -0.21
C TRP A 45 -16.25 8.90 -0.45
N ASP A 46 -16.07 9.94 0.35
CA ASP A 46 -16.73 11.23 0.16
C ASP A 46 -16.12 12.04 -0.99
N ILE A 47 -14.88 11.73 -1.36
CA ILE A 47 -14.13 12.39 -2.43
C ILE A 47 -13.73 11.41 -3.54
N SER A 48 -14.07 10.12 -3.42
CA SER A 48 -13.76 9.11 -4.45
C SER A 48 -14.55 9.30 -5.75
N GLU A 49 -15.63 10.08 -5.73
CA GLU A 49 -16.41 10.42 -6.94
C GLU A 49 -15.85 11.66 -7.67
N THR A 50 -14.76 12.23 -7.16
CA THR A 50 -14.16 13.46 -7.67
C THR A 50 -12.95 13.13 -8.55
N THR A 51 -12.62 14.04 -9.47
CA THR A 51 -11.51 13.84 -10.41
C THR A 51 -10.51 14.98 -10.32
N TRP A 52 -9.24 14.63 -10.15
CA TRP A 52 -8.11 15.55 -10.24
C TRP A 52 -7.25 15.16 -11.44
N PRO A 53 -7.37 15.85 -12.58
CA PRO A 53 -6.69 15.44 -13.82
C PRO A 53 -5.16 15.36 -13.72
N GLU A 54 -4.56 16.03 -12.74
CA GLU A 54 -3.12 16.05 -12.50
C GLU A 54 -2.65 15.12 -11.37
N LEU A 55 -3.55 14.37 -10.75
CA LEU A 55 -3.21 13.50 -9.62
C LEU A 55 -2.20 12.43 -10.03
N GLN A 56 -1.09 12.39 -9.30
CA GLN A 56 0.06 11.52 -9.52
C GLN A 56 0.34 10.63 -8.31
N SER A 57 0.02 11.08 -7.11
CA SER A 57 0.26 10.35 -5.87
C SER A 57 -0.99 10.29 -5.00
N LEU A 58 -1.35 9.08 -4.57
CA LEU A 58 -2.40 8.83 -3.60
C LEU A 58 -1.82 8.08 -2.42
N SER A 59 -1.94 8.65 -1.22
CA SER A 59 -1.55 8.01 0.04
C SER A 59 -2.75 7.87 0.96
N LEU A 60 -3.06 6.64 1.35
CA LEU A 60 -4.22 6.27 2.15
C LEU A 60 -3.76 5.73 3.52
N GLY A 61 -4.16 6.38 4.60
CA GLY A 61 -3.99 5.88 5.97
C GLY A 61 -5.14 4.95 6.38
N ILE A 62 -5.71 5.17 7.57
CA ILE A 62 -6.87 4.39 8.04
C ILE A 62 -8.15 4.92 7.35
N VAL A 63 -8.47 4.34 6.20
CA VAL A 63 -9.57 4.77 5.32
C VAL A 63 -10.83 3.91 5.45
N SER A 64 -10.84 2.97 6.38
CA SER A 64 -11.96 2.04 6.56
C SER A 64 -13.25 2.73 7.00
N SER A 65 -14.28 2.65 6.18
CA SER A 65 -15.61 3.17 6.48
C SER A 65 -16.64 2.10 6.84
N HIS A 66 -16.37 0.82 6.55
CA HIS A 66 -17.15 -0.30 7.10
C HIS A 66 -17.05 -0.34 8.63
N LEU A 67 -15.95 0.14 9.23
CA LEU A 67 -15.85 0.35 10.69
C LEU A 67 -16.90 1.36 11.21
N TRP A 68 -17.51 2.14 10.32
CA TRP A 68 -18.59 3.08 10.61
C TRP A 68 -19.91 2.70 9.93
N GLY A 69 -20.02 1.47 9.41
CA GLY A 69 -21.23 0.92 8.78
C GLY A 69 -21.67 1.64 7.50
N MET A 70 -20.76 2.32 6.80
CA MET A 70 -21.11 3.12 5.61
C MET A 70 -21.08 2.31 4.31
N PHE A 71 -20.10 1.43 4.15
CA PHE A 71 -19.95 0.57 2.98
C PHE A 71 -19.52 -0.83 3.43
N THR A 72 -19.78 -1.82 2.59
CA THR A 72 -19.18 -3.16 2.71
C THR A 72 -17.73 -3.14 2.20
N PRO A 73 -16.85 -4.06 2.64
CA PRO A 73 -15.48 -4.14 2.13
C PRO A 73 -15.39 -4.26 0.60
N ASP A 74 -16.32 -4.99 -0.03
CA ASP A 74 -16.37 -5.16 -1.49
C ASP A 74 -16.76 -3.85 -2.21
N GLU A 75 -17.67 -3.06 -1.64
CA GLU A 75 -18.06 -1.76 -2.18
C GLU A 75 -16.91 -0.75 -2.09
N GLU A 76 -16.16 -0.79 -1.00
CA GLU A 76 -14.96 0.01 -0.79
C GLU A 76 -13.87 -0.37 -1.79
N GLU A 77 -13.59 -1.67 -1.96
CA GLU A 77 -12.64 -2.16 -2.96
C GLU A 77 -13.02 -1.65 -4.36
N ARG A 78 -14.28 -1.83 -4.77
CA ARG A 78 -14.77 -1.39 -6.09
C ARG A 78 -14.59 0.12 -6.30
N ARG A 79 -14.96 0.93 -5.31
CA ARG A 79 -14.84 2.41 -5.40
C ARG A 79 -13.37 2.85 -5.47
N LEU A 80 -12.46 2.16 -4.78
CA LEU A 80 -11.05 2.47 -4.83
C LEU A 80 -10.46 2.15 -6.20
N VAL A 81 -10.84 0.99 -6.77
CA VAL A 81 -10.47 0.60 -8.14
C VAL A 81 -10.97 1.65 -9.13
N GLU A 82 -12.25 2.02 -9.07
CA GLU A 82 -12.85 3.03 -9.94
C GLU A 82 -12.14 4.39 -9.82
N PHE A 83 -11.82 4.82 -8.59
CA PHE A 83 -11.06 6.04 -8.37
C PHE A 83 -9.67 5.97 -9.03
N ILE A 84 -8.91 4.89 -8.81
CA ILE A 84 -7.57 4.73 -9.38
C ILE A 84 -7.65 4.72 -10.92
N GLU A 85 -8.64 4.03 -11.50
CA GLU A 85 -8.84 3.94 -12.95
C GLU A 85 -9.21 5.29 -13.58
N CYS A 86 -9.95 6.14 -12.87
CA CYS A 86 -10.29 7.49 -13.34
C CYS A 86 -9.10 8.46 -13.32
N HIS A 87 -7.98 8.11 -12.67
CA HIS A 87 -6.79 8.95 -12.56
C HIS A 87 -5.64 8.39 -13.40
N GLU A 88 -5.68 8.59 -14.71
CA GLU A 88 -4.69 8.06 -15.68
C GLU A 88 -3.23 8.48 -15.39
N ARG A 89 -3.04 9.61 -14.72
CA ARG A 89 -1.74 10.14 -14.32
C ARG A 89 -1.25 9.61 -12.97
N LEU A 90 -2.05 8.82 -12.26
CA LEU A 90 -1.64 8.24 -10.99
C LEU A 90 -0.46 7.28 -11.21
N ARG A 91 0.63 7.52 -10.46
CA ARG A 91 1.89 6.76 -10.53
C ARG A 91 2.27 6.17 -9.18
N THR A 92 1.90 6.83 -8.09
CA THR A 92 2.22 6.39 -6.74
C THR A 92 0.95 6.04 -5.98
N LEU A 93 0.91 4.84 -5.42
CA LEU A 93 -0.12 4.39 -4.50
C LEU A 93 0.55 3.96 -3.19
N ALA A 94 0.21 4.61 -2.09
CA ALA A 94 0.78 4.32 -0.79
C ALA A 94 -0.30 4.04 0.25
N TYR A 95 -0.06 3.06 1.12
CA TYR A 95 -0.85 2.78 2.31
C TYR A 95 0.03 3.04 3.54
N LEU A 96 -0.33 4.06 4.33
CA LEU A 96 0.59 4.67 5.30
C LEU A 96 0.64 3.96 6.66
N GLN A 97 -0.39 3.21 7.06
CA GLN A 97 -0.39 2.42 8.29
C GLN A 97 -1.61 1.48 8.36
N VAL A 98 -1.40 0.19 8.55
CA VAL A 98 -2.48 -0.82 8.69
C VAL A 98 -2.12 -1.80 9.81
N THR A 99 -2.24 -1.40 11.07
CA THR A 99 -2.11 -2.39 12.16
C THR A 99 -3.44 -2.97 12.63
N ASN A 100 -4.61 -2.47 12.19
CA ASN A 100 -5.92 -3.00 12.63
C ASN A 100 -7.09 -2.76 11.64
N GLY A 101 -6.81 -2.48 10.36
CA GLY A 101 -7.86 -2.28 9.33
C GLY A 101 -7.85 -3.42 8.31
N PRO A 102 -8.91 -3.63 7.52
CA PRO A 102 -8.83 -4.59 6.45
C PRO A 102 -7.89 -4.12 5.36
N VAL A 103 -7.36 -5.13 4.70
CA VAL A 103 -6.42 -5.05 3.61
C VAL A 103 -7.24 -5.06 2.33
N TYR A 104 -7.36 -3.90 1.67
CA TYR A 104 -8.02 -3.84 0.36
C TYR A 104 -7.07 -4.37 -0.70
N PRO A 105 -7.43 -5.45 -1.42
CA PRO A 105 -6.59 -5.99 -2.46
C PRO A 105 -6.58 -5.08 -3.68
N ILE A 106 -5.45 -5.09 -4.37
CA ILE A 106 -5.23 -4.34 -5.60
C ILE A 106 -5.18 -5.37 -6.72
N ARG A 107 -6.30 -5.61 -7.43
CA ARG A 107 -6.39 -6.74 -8.36
C ARG A 107 -5.76 -6.47 -9.74
N SER A 108 -5.92 -5.29 -10.32
CA SER A 108 -5.28 -4.97 -11.59
C SER A 108 -5.32 -3.48 -11.86
N HIS A 109 -4.16 -2.88 -12.14
CA HIS A 109 -4.08 -1.48 -12.56
C HIS A 109 -2.89 -1.26 -13.49
N ARG A 110 -3.09 -0.42 -14.51
CA ARG A 110 -2.04 -0.06 -15.47
C ARG A 110 -1.26 1.20 -15.10
N GLY A 111 -1.77 1.99 -14.16
CA GLY A 111 -1.25 3.32 -13.82
C GLY A 111 -0.05 3.31 -12.87
N PRO A 112 -0.13 2.68 -11.68
CA PRO A 112 0.88 2.82 -10.65
C PRO A 112 2.24 2.24 -11.08
N THR A 113 3.29 3.05 -10.93
CA THR A 113 4.69 2.65 -11.06
C THR A 113 5.34 2.39 -9.70
N THR A 114 4.76 2.94 -8.64
CA THR A 114 5.25 2.84 -7.27
C THR A 114 4.13 2.41 -6.35
N PHE A 115 4.37 1.36 -5.57
CA PHE A 115 3.48 0.90 -4.52
C PHE A 115 4.20 0.90 -3.17
N ARG A 116 3.51 1.40 -2.15
CA ARG A 116 3.91 1.27 -0.75
C ARG A 116 2.77 0.70 0.07
N GLY A 117 2.96 -0.35 0.84
CA GLY A 117 1.88 -0.97 1.61
C GLY A 117 2.22 -2.35 2.13
N GLN A 118 1.21 -3.15 2.44
CA GLN A 118 1.39 -4.54 2.90
C GLN A 118 1.44 -5.51 1.74
N HIS A 119 2.20 -6.59 1.87
CA HIS A 119 2.28 -7.63 0.83
C HIS A 119 0.92 -8.29 0.58
N ALA A 120 0.07 -8.41 1.62
CA ALA A 120 -1.30 -8.93 1.50
C ALA A 120 -2.19 -8.12 0.54
N GLN A 121 -1.94 -6.81 0.36
CA GLN A 121 -2.68 -5.97 -0.60
C GLN A 121 -2.36 -6.32 -2.05
N LEU A 122 -1.13 -6.77 -2.30
CA LEU A 122 -0.68 -7.21 -3.62
C LEU A 122 -0.83 -8.71 -3.84
N ALA A 123 -1.15 -9.50 -2.81
CA ALA A 123 -1.27 -10.95 -2.93
C ALA A 123 -2.29 -11.37 -3.99
N LEU A 124 -3.37 -10.60 -4.16
CA LEU A 124 -4.42 -10.84 -5.17
C LEU A 124 -4.22 -10.05 -6.48
N ALA A 125 -3.09 -9.36 -6.65
CA ALA A 125 -2.80 -8.57 -7.85
C ALA A 125 -2.55 -9.45 -9.07
N VAL A 126 -3.50 -9.50 -9.99
CA VAL A 126 -3.41 -10.30 -11.22
C VAL A 126 -2.37 -9.71 -12.18
N ASP A 127 -2.35 -8.39 -12.35
CA ASP A 127 -1.41 -7.72 -13.28
C ASP A 127 -1.14 -6.27 -12.88
N LEU A 128 0.15 -5.93 -12.75
CA LEU A 128 0.65 -4.57 -12.47
C LEU A 128 1.89 -4.30 -13.35
N PRO A 129 1.73 -4.22 -14.68
CA PRO A 129 2.83 -4.30 -15.63
C PRO A 129 3.74 -3.06 -15.60
N SER A 130 3.22 -1.94 -15.10
CA SER A 130 3.93 -0.67 -14.96
C SER A 130 4.71 -0.57 -13.65
N LEU A 131 4.54 -1.52 -12.72
CA LEU A 131 5.10 -1.41 -11.38
C LEU A 131 6.63 -1.60 -11.42
N LYS A 132 7.35 -0.63 -10.87
CA LYS A 132 8.82 -0.55 -10.85
C LYS A 132 9.38 -0.50 -9.44
N THR A 133 8.61 0.02 -8.49
CA THR A 133 9.05 0.22 -7.10
C THR A 133 8.04 -0.39 -6.14
N LEU A 134 8.53 -1.23 -5.24
CA LEU A 134 7.77 -1.84 -4.14
C LEU A 134 8.40 -1.44 -2.80
N ASP A 135 7.59 -0.90 -1.90
CA ASP A 135 7.98 -0.62 -0.52
C ASP A 135 7.01 -1.29 0.45
N PHE A 136 7.43 -2.41 1.02
CA PHE A 136 6.62 -3.17 1.96
C PHE A 136 6.77 -2.63 3.39
N THR A 137 5.62 -2.37 4.00
CA THR A 137 5.50 -1.80 5.36
C THR A 137 5.36 -2.86 6.45
N ASP A 138 5.14 -4.11 6.06
CA ASP A 138 4.98 -5.26 6.93
C ASP A 138 6.20 -6.18 6.93
N ILE A 139 6.22 -7.09 7.90
CA ILE A 139 7.30 -8.04 8.11
C ILE A 139 6.94 -9.34 7.38
N PHE A 140 7.81 -9.76 6.46
CA PHE A 140 7.71 -11.08 5.83
C PHE A 140 8.21 -12.15 6.78
N GLU A 141 7.29 -12.95 7.31
CA GLU A 141 7.60 -14.14 8.11
C GLU A 141 7.57 -15.43 7.27
N ASP A 142 7.30 -15.29 5.97
CA ASP A 142 7.17 -16.39 5.04
C ASP A 142 8.48 -17.09 4.69
N SER A 143 8.37 -18.33 4.21
CA SER A 143 9.50 -19.09 3.69
C SER A 143 10.09 -18.43 2.42
N PRO A 144 11.39 -18.64 2.12
CA PRO A 144 11.97 -18.17 0.86
C PRO A 144 11.18 -18.63 -0.38
N ALA A 145 10.66 -19.86 -0.39
CA ALA A 145 9.85 -20.34 -1.52
C ALA A 145 8.58 -19.52 -1.74
N THR A 146 7.90 -19.13 -0.66
CA THR A 146 6.71 -18.27 -0.71
C THR A 146 7.06 -16.86 -1.22
N ILE A 147 8.15 -16.28 -0.71
CA ILE A 147 8.64 -14.96 -1.16
C ILE A 147 8.97 -15.01 -2.66
N PHE A 148 9.60 -16.09 -3.13
CA PHE A 148 9.90 -16.29 -4.55
C PHE A 148 8.61 -16.24 -5.40
N SER A 149 7.63 -17.09 -5.07
CA SER A 149 6.36 -17.17 -5.83
C SER A 149 5.58 -15.86 -5.82
N PHE A 150 5.72 -15.08 -4.75
CA PHE A 150 5.10 -13.77 -4.68
C PHE A 150 5.82 -12.75 -5.58
N LEU A 151 7.14 -12.65 -5.49
CA LEU A 151 7.92 -11.64 -6.20
C LEU A 151 8.09 -11.91 -7.70
N GLU A 152 8.09 -13.18 -8.14
CA GLU A 152 8.27 -13.54 -9.56
C GLU A 152 7.17 -12.97 -10.46
N ARG A 153 6.01 -12.67 -9.87
CA ARG A 153 4.86 -12.00 -10.54
C ARG A 153 5.18 -10.56 -10.96
N PHE A 154 6.19 -9.95 -10.36
CA PHE A 154 6.58 -8.55 -10.58
C PHE A 154 7.98 -8.47 -11.20
N SER A 155 8.15 -9.09 -12.36
CA SER A 155 9.46 -9.18 -13.06
C SER A 155 10.04 -7.82 -13.49
N THR A 156 9.22 -6.78 -13.55
CA THR A 156 9.59 -5.41 -13.94
C THR A 156 10.18 -4.57 -12.80
N ILE A 157 10.22 -5.09 -11.57
CA ILE A 157 10.65 -4.36 -10.38
C ILE A 157 12.14 -4.03 -10.46
N THR A 158 12.43 -2.76 -10.21
CA THR A 158 13.78 -2.18 -10.23
C THR A 158 14.23 -1.68 -8.85
N ALA A 159 13.27 -1.44 -7.94
CA ALA A 159 13.52 -1.03 -6.58
C ALA A 159 12.58 -1.79 -5.62
N LEU A 160 13.15 -2.40 -4.57
CA LEU A 160 12.42 -3.16 -3.56
C LEU A 160 12.90 -2.76 -2.17
N SER A 161 11.95 -2.47 -1.29
CA SER A 161 12.14 -2.24 0.15
C SER A 161 11.26 -3.21 0.92
N PHE A 162 11.82 -3.94 1.88
CA PHE A 162 11.06 -4.85 2.74
C PHE A 162 11.79 -5.26 4.01
N ILE A 163 11.02 -5.72 4.99
CA ILE A 163 11.49 -6.21 6.28
C ILE A 163 11.22 -7.70 6.37
N VAL A 164 12.20 -8.50 6.82
CA VAL A 164 12.01 -9.94 7.07
C VAL A 164 12.08 -10.29 8.55
N GLY A 165 11.21 -11.21 8.95
CA GLY A 165 11.15 -11.81 10.28
C GLY A 165 11.67 -13.24 10.31
N VAL A 166 12.49 -13.65 9.33
CA VAL A 166 13.07 -15.01 9.28
C VAL A 166 14.26 -15.14 10.22
N ARG A 167 14.61 -16.39 10.57
CA ARG A 167 15.83 -16.68 11.36
C ARG A 167 17.05 -16.17 10.61
N ARG A 168 18.05 -15.67 11.34
CA ARG A 168 19.34 -15.22 10.80
C ARG A 168 19.98 -16.18 9.78
N THR A 169 19.86 -17.49 9.95
CA THR A 169 20.41 -18.49 9.03
C THR A 169 19.74 -18.53 7.66
N GLN A 170 18.52 -17.99 7.53
CA GLN A 170 17.72 -17.99 6.31
C GLN A 170 17.82 -16.68 5.52
N VAL A 171 18.42 -15.63 6.10
CA VAL A 171 18.54 -14.30 5.47
C VAL A 171 19.23 -14.38 4.11
N LEU A 172 20.32 -15.14 4.00
CA LEU A 172 21.03 -15.32 2.73
C LEU A 172 20.17 -16.03 1.67
N ASP A 173 19.34 -16.98 2.08
CA ASP A 173 18.46 -17.70 1.16
C ASP A 173 17.32 -16.81 0.68
N VAL A 174 16.82 -15.92 1.54
CA VAL A 174 15.86 -14.88 1.13
C VAL A 174 16.49 -13.90 0.15
N LEU A 175 17.70 -13.40 0.41
CA LEU A 175 18.38 -12.48 -0.52
C LEU A 175 18.63 -13.12 -1.89
N LYS A 176 19.12 -14.36 -1.93
CA LYS A 176 19.27 -15.12 -3.19
C LYS A 176 17.95 -15.30 -3.91
N THR A 177 16.90 -15.57 -3.15
CA THR A 177 15.54 -15.70 -3.67
C THR A 177 15.05 -14.41 -4.32
N VAL A 178 15.22 -13.27 -3.65
CA VAL A 178 14.81 -11.95 -4.17
C VAL A 178 15.56 -11.63 -5.46
N LEU A 179 16.88 -11.82 -5.48
CA LEU A 179 17.68 -11.56 -6.68
C LEU A 179 17.29 -12.47 -7.86
N LYS A 180 16.85 -13.70 -7.57
CA LYS A 180 16.34 -14.62 -8.60
C LYS A 180 14.95 -14.22 -9.10
N ALA A 181 14.06 -13.78 -8.21
CA ALA A 181 12.68 -13.42 -8.55
C ALA A 181 12.59 -12.06 -9.28
N CYS A 182 13.48 -11.12 -8.96
CA CYS A 182 13.49 -9.76 -9.51
C CYS A 182 14.79 -9.51 -10.31
N PRO A 183 14.92 -10.05 -11.54
CA PRO A 183 16.17 -9.94 -12.31
C PRO A 183 16.50 -8.50 -12.76
N ALA A 184 15.53 -7.59 -12.79
CA ALA A 184 15.73 -6.18 -13.11
C ALA A 184 16.06 -5.30 -11.90
N LEU A 185 16.23 -5.90 -10.71
CA LEU A 185 16.44 -5.16 -9.46
C LEU A 185 17.78 -4.42 -9.47
N SER A 186 17.71 -3.11 -9.22
CA SER A 186 18.86 -2.20 -9.17
C SER A 186 19.04 -1.54 -7.81
N SER A 187 17.97 -1.49 -7.00
CA SER A 187 17.96 -0.92 -5.66
C SER A 187 17.27 -1.88 -4.70
N LEU A 188 17.93 -2.22 -3.60
CA LEU A 188 17.41 -3.10 -2.57
C LEU A 188 17.62 -2.45 -1.20
N ASP A 189 16.53 -2.11 -0.53
CA ASP A 189 16.51 -1.80 0.89
C ASP A 189 15.99 -3.04 1.64
N PHE A 190 16.82 -3.62 2.49
CA PHE A 190 16.54 -4.89 3.14
C PHE A 190 16.84 -4.77 4.62
N GLN A 191 15.83 -5.05 5.44
CA GLN A 191 15.93 -5.00 6.88
C GLN A 191 15.57 -6.37 7.47
N SER A 192 16.36 -6.83 8.43
CA SER A 192 16.06 -8.04 9.21
C SER A 192 15.64 -7.64 10.61
N LYS A 193 14.55 -8.23 11.11
CA LYS A 193 14.09 -8.06 12.49
C LYS A 193 15.14 -8.48 13.52
N GLU A 194 16.01 -9.43 13.18
CA GLU A 194 17.10 -9.90 14.06
C GLU A 194 18.42 -9.09 13.93
N GLY A 195 18.46 -8.03 13.11
CA GLY A 195 19.68 -7.26 12.82
C GLY A 195 20.61 -7.95 11.80
N ILE A 196 21.35 -7.17 11.02
CA ILE A 196 22.26 -7.66 9.93
C ILE A 196 23.75 -7.47 10.26
N ASP A 197 24.07 -6.87 11.41
CA ASP A 197 25.36 -6.21 11.72
C ASP A 197 26.63 -7.05 11.49
N ASP A 198 26.56 -8.38 11.38
CA ASP A 198 27.74 -9.24 11.24
C ASP A 198 28.14 -9.62 9.80
N TYR A 199 27.32 -9.38 8.77
CA TYR A 199 27.65 -9.81 7.40
C TYR A 199 28.65 -8.90 6.65
N VAL A 200 28.94 -7.71 7.19
CA VAL A 200 29.96 -6.79 6.64
C VAL A 200 31.35 -7.03 7.27
N SER A 201 31.49 -8.02 8.14
CA SER A 201 32.80 -8.45 8.65
C SER A 201 33.59 -9.13 7.54
N THR A 202 34.45 -8.34 6.90
CA THR A 202 35.52 -8.71 5.97
C THR A 202 36.14 -10.08 6.26
N PRO A 203 36.42 -10.94 5.25
CA PRO A 203 37.28 -12.08 5.47
C PRO A 203 38.69 -11.57 5.80
N SER A 204 39.08 -11.67 7.07
CA SER A 204 40.49 -11.60 7.46
C SER A 204 41.19 -12.82 6.88
N PHE A 205 41.70 -12.69 5.66
CA PHE A 205 42.81 -13.48 5.17
C PHE A 205 44.02 -13.14 6.05
N SER A 206 44.26 -13.95 7.07
CA SER A 206 45.60 -14.10 7.63
C SER A 206 46.15 -15.44 7.15
N GLY A 207 46.84 -15.40 6.01
CA GLY A 207 47.86 -16.39 5.73
C GLY A 207 49.04 -16.13 6.66
N HIS A 208 49.41 -17.14 7.43
CA HIS A 208 50.77 -17.65 7.65
C HIS A 208 50.72 -18.74 8.73
#